data_AF-A0A7S2W582-F1
#
_entry.id   AF-A0A7S2W582-F1
#
_cell.length_a   1.000
_cell.length_b   1.000
_cell.length_c   1.000
_cell.angle_alpha   90.00
_cell.angle_beta   90.00
_cell.angle_gamma   90.00
#
_symmetry.space_group_name_H-M   'P 1'
#
loop_
_entity.id
_entity.type
_entity.pdbx_description
1 polymer ?
#
loop_
_entity_poly.entity_id
_entity_poly.type
_entity_poly.pdbx_seq_one_letter_code
_entity_poly.pdbx_strand_id
1 'polypeptide(L)'
;ALHGSQGLGCAAYDWYGCGQSPKPQDWDAYAPGMLQEDLHRVWQWATGKAAGSGTTPAQVFVVAHSFGTHFALRLALHLEREETPSSSSSSSASSSSSSLAGLVLLGGTLSPPSGGHPIMRLPLFVLDCMQSSLSDSFRRLAFHPETDPELLEEQEGLSNQNPMHMCKAYYRQFE
;
A
#
# COMPACT_ATOMS: atom_id res chain seq x y z
N ALA A 1 14.31 10.95 4.43
CA ALA A 1 13.47 11.63 3.42
C ALA A 1 14.14 11.46 2.07
N LEU A 2 13.50 10.74 1.14
CA LEU A 2 13.99 10.65 -0.23
C LEU A 2 13.64 11.99 -0.89
N HIS A 3 14.64 12.85 -1.09
CA HIS A 3 14.46 14.10 -1.81
C HIS A 3 14.31 13.77 -3.30
N GLY A 4 13.13 13.97 -3.85
CA GLY A 4 12.92 13.86 -5.29
C GLY A 4 13.63 15.00 -6.02
N SER A 5 13.99 14.75 -7.28
CA SER A 5 14.69 15.71 -8.17
C SER A 5 13.92 17.02 -8.44
N GLN A 6 12.65 17.12 -8.01
CA GLN A 6 11.77 18.29 -8.22
C GLN A 6 11.38 19.01 -6.92
N GLY A 7 12.10 18.81 -5.81
CA GLY A 7 11.77 19.45 -4.53
C GLY A 7 10.55 18.84 -3.82
N LEU A 8 10.09 17.67 -4.28
CA LEU A 8 9.08 16.87 -3.60
C LEU A 8 9.74 15.95 -2.57
N GLY A 9 9.15 15.91 -1.36
CA GLY A 9 9.47 14.87 -0.39
C GLY A 9 8.78 13.58 -0.76
N CYS A 10 9.53 12.48 -0.90
CA CYS A 10 8.97 11.16 -1.13
C CYS A 10 9.18 10.27 0.10
N ALA A 11 8.13 9.54 0.46
CA ALA A 11 8.14 8.47 1.44
C ALA A 11 7.56 7.22 0.78
N ALA A 12 8.33 6.15 0.78
CA ALA A 12 7.90 4.80 0.41
C ALA A 12 8.20 3.89 1.60
N TYR A 13 7.41 2.84 1.75
CA TYR A 13 7.58 1.86 2.82
C TYR A 13 7.21 0.47 2.31
N ASP A 14 7.78 -0.53 2.97
CA ASP A 14 7.46 -1.93 2.73
C ASP A 14 6.29 -2.36 3.61
N TRP A 15 5.21 -2.84 2.99
CA TRP A 15 4.10 -3.47 3.71
C TRP A 15 4.58 -4.63 4.57
N TYR A 16 3.90 -4.88 5.70
CA TYR A 16 4.17 -6.04 6.52
C TYR A 16 3.94 -7.33 5.71
N GLY A 17 5.00 -8.12 5.49
CA GLY A 17 5.01 -9.25 4.54
C GLY A 17 5.81 -9.02 3.26
N CYS A 18 6.17 -7.78 2.92
CA CYS A 18 6.84 -7.38 1.68
C CYS A 18 8.27 -6.85 1.92
N GLY A 19 9.09 -6.82 0.88
CA GLY A 19 10.37 -6.08 0.85
C GLY A 19 11.30 -6.44 2.01
N GLN A 20 11.69 -5.48 2.83
CA GLN A 20 12.50 -5.68 4.04
C GLN A 20 11.67 -5.80 5.33
N SER A 21 10.34 -5.64 5.26
CA SER A 21 9.47 -5.81 6.42
C SER A 21 9.37 -7.28 6.86
N PRO A 22 9.06 -7.55 8.15
CA PRO A 22 8.91 -8.91 8.66
C PRO A 22 7.85 -9.71 7.90
N LYS A 23 8.05 -11.03 7.82
CA LYS A 23 7.20 -11.96 7.06
C LYS A 23 6.86 -13.20 7.90
N PRO A 24 6.11 -13.04 9.00
CA PRO A 24 5.80 -14.17 9.87
C PRO A 24 4.92 -15.20 9.15
N GLN A 25 5.04 -16.46 9.54
CA GLN A 25 4.10 -17.49 9.12
C GLN A 25 2.81 -17.43 9.96
N ASP A 26 2.14 -16.28 9.91
CA ASP A 26 0.88 -16.03 10.58
C ASP A 26 -0.11 -15.48 9.56
N TRP A 27 -1.23 -16.18 9.39
CA TRP A 27 -2.25 -15.81 8.42
C TRP A 27 -2.90 -14.48 8.78
N ASP A 28 -3.25 -14.29 10.05
CA ASP A 28 -4.05 -13.15 10.51
C ASP A 28 -3.23 -11.86 10.57
N ALA A 29 -1.89 -11.98 10.61
CA ALA A 29 -0.97 -10.84 10.53
C ALA A 29 -1.10 -10.05 9.20
N TYR A 30 -1.71 -10.64 8.18
CA TYR A 30 -1.92 -10.05 6.87
C TYR A 30 -3.38 -9.61 6.62
N ALA A 31 -4.23 -9.64 7.65
CA ALA A 31 -5.61 -9.21 7.52
C ALA A 31 -5.71 -7.72 7.11
N PRO A 32 -6.68 -7.32 6.28
CA PRO A 32 -6.82 -5.93 5.83
C PRO A 32 -6.92 -4.92 6.97
N GLY A 33 -7.48 -5.30 8.13
CA GLY A 33 -7.53 -4.43 9.32
C GLY A 33 -6.13 -4.08 9.83
N MET A 34 -5.27 -5.09 9.99
CA MET A 34 -3.89 -4.92 10.49
C MET A 34 -3.06 -4.08 9.52
N LEU A 35 -3.12 -4.40 8.23
CA LEU A 35 -2.41 -3.64 7.20
C LEU A 35 -2.91 -2.17 7.14
N GLN A 36 -4.22 -1.96 7.28
CA GLN A 36 -4.77 -0.61 7.33
C GLN A 36 -4.22 0.19 8.52
N GLU A 37 -4.13 -0.42 9.71
CA GLU A 37 -3.52 0.21 10.89
C GLU A 37 -2.06 0.60 10.66
N ASP A 38 -1.27 -0.28 10.02
CA ASP A 38 0.11 0.03 9.65
C ASP A 38 0.18 1.25 8.71
N LEU A 39 -0.70 1.31 7.70
CA LEU A 39 -0.77 2.48 6.81
C LEU A 39 -1.12 3.76 7.57
N HIS A 40 -2.02 3.69 8.58
CA HIS A 40 -2.31 4.86 9.42
C HIS A 40 -1.08 5.32 10.21
N ARG A 41 -0.25 4.40 10.72
CA ARG A 41 1.00 4.74 11.41
C ARG A 41 2.01 5.37 10.46
N VAL A 42 2.16 4.83 9.27
CA VAL A 42 3.02 5.40 8.23
C VAL A 42 2.54 6.80 7.84
N TRP A 43 1.24 6.99 7.67
CA TRP A 43 0.65 8.30 7.40
C TRP A 43 0.97 9.31 8.51
N GLN A 44 0.77 8.93 9.78
CA GLN A 44 1.08 9.78 10.93
C GLN A 44 2.57 10.15 10.97
N TRP A 45 3.46 9.20 10.68
CA TRP A 45 4.90 9.44 10.60
C TRP A 45 5.25 10.39 9.45
N ALA A 46 4.75 10.12 8.24
CA ALA A 46 5.04 10.91 7.04
C ALA A 46 4.49 12.34 7.11
N THR A 47 3.40 12.56 7.84
CA THR A 47 2.79 13.88 8.07
C THR A 47 3.35 14.60 9.30
N GLY A 48 4.31 14.01 10.02
CA GLY A 48 4.86 14.58 11.25
C GLY A 48 3.92 14.53 12.47
N LYS A 49 2.78 13.85 12.35
CA LYS A 49 1.81 13.65 13.46
C LYS A 49 2.29 12.66 14.52
N ALA A 50 3.22 11.75 14.20
CA ALA A 50 3.63 10.68 15.09
C ALA A 50 4.58 11.10 16.23
N ALA A 51 5.39 12.16 16.06
CA ALA A 51 6.31 12.64 17.09
C ALA A 51 7.01 13.93 16.67
N GLY A 52 6.54 15.12 17.09
CA GLY A 52 7.28 16.40 17.28
C GLY A 52 8.35 16.85 16.27
N SER A 53 8.44 16.20 15.12
CA SER A 53 9.47 16.31 14.11
C SER A 53 9.05 17.39 13.14
N GLY A 54 9.98 18.29 12.84
CA GLY A 54 9.76 19.55 12.13
C GLY A 54 8.98 19.45 10.81
N THR A 55 8.48 20.61 10.40
CA THR A 55 7.77 20.92 9.14
C THR A 55 6.73 19.88 8.73
N THR A 56 5.50 20.08 9.17
CA THR A 56 4.32 19.43 8.60
C THR A 56 4.21 19.77 7.11
N PRO A 57 4.12 18.77 6.21
CA PRO A 57 3.90 19.05 4.80
C PRO A 57 2.56 19.75 4.60
N ALA A 58 2.54 20.83 3.82
CA ALA A 58 1.32 21.58 3.55
C ALA A 58 0.31 20.78 2.72
N GLN A 59 0.79 19.89 1.86
CA GLN A 59 -0.01 19.02 1.00
C GLN A 59 0.68 17.67 0.84
N VAL A 60 -0.08 16.59 1.01
CA VAL A 60 0.36 15.21 0.86
C VAL A 60 -0.51 14.52 -0.18
N PHE A 61 0.13 13.84 -1.11
CA PHE A 61 -0.52 12.98 -2.09
C PHE A 61 -0.23 11.53 -1.72
N VAL A 62 -1.24 10.67 -1.77
CA VAL A 62 -1.05 9.23 -1.63
C VAL A 62 -1.07 8.61 -3.01
N VAL A 63 0.05 7.99 -3.39
CA VAL A 63 0.18 7.24 -4.63
C VAL A 63 0.04 5.76 -4.30
N ALA A 64 -0.84 5.07 -5.00
CA ALA A 64 -1.09 3.65 -4.78
C ALA A 64 -1.32 2.91 -6.10
N HIS A 65 -0.85 1.67 -6.15
CA HIS A 65 -0.97 0.80 -7.31
C HIS A 65 -1.61 -0.55 -6.95
N SER A 66 -2.40 -1.10 -7.87
CA SER A 66 -3.03 -2.42 -7.75
C SER A 66 -3.75 -2.57 -6.40
N PHE A 67 -3.37 -3.56 -5.59
CA PHE A 67 -3.95 -3.80 -4.27
C PHE A 67 -3.88 -2.59 -3.32
N GLY A 68 -2.84 -1.77 -3.43
CA GLY A 68 -2.66 -0.58 -2.60
C GLY A 68 -3.79 0.45 -2.77
N THR A 69 -4.50 0.46 -3.92
CA THR A 69 -5.57 1.45 -4.14
C THR A 69 -6.73 1.27 -3.17
N HIS A 70 -6.99 0.03 -2.73
CA HIS A 70 -7.99 -0.28 -1.70
C HIS A 70 -7.66 0.41 -0.38
N PHE A 71 -6.42 0.29 0.10
CA PHE A 71 -5.98 0.91 1.35
C PHE A 71 -5.90 2.43 1.24
N ALA A 72 -5.48 2.98 0.09
CA ALA A 72 -5.46 4.42 -0.13
C ALA A 72 -6.87 5.04 -0.06
N LEU A 73 -7.87 4.38 -0.65
CA LEU A 73 -9.26 4.82 -0.55
C LEU A 73 -9.80 4.73 0.89
N ARG A 74 -9.52 3.62 1.59
CA ARG A 74 -9.91 3.45 3.00
C ARG A 74 -9.25 4.47 3.92
N LEU A 75 -7.98 4.81 3.68
CA LEU A 75 -7.28 5.87 4.39
C LEU A 75 -7.97 7.23 4.16
N ALA A 76 -8.28 7.58 2.91
CA ALA A 76 -8.95 8.84 2.60
C ALA A 76 -10.33 8.94 3.28
N LEU A 77 -11.14 7.89 3.23
CA LEU A 77 -12.44 7.82 3.89
C LEU A 77 -12.33 7.94 5.43
N HIS A 78 -11.29 7.36 6.01
CA HIS A 78 -11.05 7.48 7.45
C HIS A 78 -10.69 8.93 7.83
N LEU A 79 -9.79 9.56 7.06
CA LEU A 79 -9.38 10.96 7.30
C LEU A 79 -10.55 11.93 7.14
N GLU A 80 -11.40 11.73 6.12
CA GLU A 80 -12.61 12.53 5.92
C GLU A 80 -13.56 12.43 7.13
N ARG A 81 -13.75 11.23 7.68
CA ARG A 81 -14.60 11.01 8.86
C ARG A 81 -14.03 11.66 10.13
N GLU A 82 -12.72 11.62 10.33
CA GLU A 82 -12.08 12.30 11.46
C GLU A 82 -12.23 13.83 11.36
N GLU A 83 -12.25 14.38 10.14
CA GLU A 83 -12.40 15.82 9.88
C GLU A 83 -13.83 16.33 9.97
N THR A 84 -14.83 15.45 9.83
CA THR A 84 -16.25 15.79 10.05
C THR A 84 -16.66 15.50 11.49
N PRO A 85 -16.53 16.44 12.45
CA PRO A 85 -17.09 16.25 13.78
C PRO A 85 -18.61 16.12 13.66
N SER A 86 -19.14 14.98 14.09
CA SER A 86 -20.55 14.78 14.32
C SER A 86 -21.03 15.77 15.38
N SER A 87 -21.94 16.68 14.97
CA SER A 87 -22.76 17.61 15.77
C SER A 87 -22.28 19.07 15.92
N SER A 88 -22.96 19.96 15.19
CA SER A 88 -23.65 21.15 15.73
C SER A 88 -22.98 21.88 16.91
N SER A 89 -21.77 22.39 16.72
CA SER A 89 -21.20 23.41 17.60
C SER A 89 -20.62 24.54 16.73
N SER A 90 -21.45 25.56 16.58
CA SER A 90 -21.15 26.84 15.96
C SER A 90 -20.01 27.53 16.70
N SER A 91 -18.77 27.24 16.32
CA SER A 91 -17.60 27.94 16.84
C SER A 91 -16.48 27.88 15.82
N SER A 92 -16.34 28.99 15.10
CA SER A 92 -15.09 29.54 14.53
C SER A 92 -14.21 28.55 13.76
N ALA A 93 -14.36 28.59 12.44
CA ALA A 93 -13.52 27.92 11.45
C ALA A 93 -12.02 28.17 11.67
N SER A 94 -11.37 27.29 12.43
CA SER A 94 -9.99 26.92 12.20
C SER A 94 -10.02 25.80 11.18
N SER A 95 -9.88 26.15 9.90
CA SER A 95 -9.70 25.22 8.80
C SER A 95 -8.45 24.36 9.05
N SER A 96 -8.61 23.25 9.77
CA SER A 96 -7.67 22.14 9.73
C SER A 96 -7.79 21.55 8.33
N SER A 97 -7.09 22.15 7.37
CA SER A 97 -6.89 21.60 6.05
C SER A 97 -6.44 20.16 6.23
N SER A 98 -7.19 19.20 5.66
CA SER A 98 -6.67 17.85 5.50
C SER A 98 -5.28 17.95 4.92
N SER A 99 -4.31 17.25 5.52
CA SER A 99 -3.00 17.14 4.91
C SER A 99 -3.08 16.34 3.61
N LEU A 100 -4.16 15.57 3.37
CA LEU A 100 -4.38 14.84 2.13
C LEU A 100 -4.92 15.77 1.04
N ALA A 101 -4.07 16.10 0.06
CA ALA A 101 -4.42 16.91 -1.10
C ALA A 101 -5.01 16.09 -2.25
N GLY A 102 -4.72 14.78 -2.31
CA GLY A 102 -5.27 13.92 -3.34
C GLY A 102 -4.74 12.49 -3.34
N LEU A 103 -5.38 11.65 -4.15
CA LEU A 103 -4.99 10.26 -4.40
C LEU A 103 -4.58 10.09 -5.86
N VAL A 104 -3.51 9.33 -6.09
CA VAL A 104 -3.11 8.84 -7.41
C VAL A 104 -3.26 7.33 -7.40
N LEU A 105 -4.31 6.82 -8.05
CA LEU A 105 -4.67 5.40 -8.04
C LEU A 105 -4.37 4.78 -9.40
N LEU A 106 -3.48 3.80 -9.42
CA LEU A 106 -2.98 3.17 -10.64
C LEU A 106 -3.36 1.68 -10.66
N GLY A 107 -3.93 1.19 -11.77
CA GLY A 107 -4.19 -0.26 -11.96
C GLY A 107 -5.09 -0.91 -10.89
N GLY A 108 -5.93 -0.12 -10.21
CA GLY A 108 -6.87 -0.62 -9.20
C GLY A 108 -8.10 -1.29 -9.81
N THR A 109 -8.81 -2.08 -9.01
CA THR A 109 -10.12 -2.65 -9.36
C THR A 109 -11.16 -2.27 -8.32
N LEU A 110 -12.37 -1.91 -8.77
CA LEU A 110 -13.50 -1.56 -7.89
C LEU A 110 -14.16 -2.79 -7.25
N SER A 111 -14.07 -3.94 -7.91
CA SER A 111 -14.76 -5.16 -7.49
C SER A 111 -13.94 -6.37 -7.89
N PRO A 112 -12.93 -6.75 -7.10
CA PRO A 112 -12.22 -7.98 -7.35
C PRO A 112 -13.12 -9.19 -7.06
N PRO A 113 -12.85 -10.33 -7.69
CA PRO A 113 -13.59 -11.55 -7.44
C PRO A 113 -13.50 -11.97 -5.96
N SER A 114 -14.64 -12.30 -5.37
CA SER A 114 -14.74 -12.75 -3.97
C SER A 114 -13.81 -13.94 -3.69
N GLY A 115 -13.00 -13.82 -2.64
CA GLY A 115 -12.04 -14.83 -2.22
C GLY A 115 -10.80 -14.95 -3.11
N GLY A 116 -10.48 -13.89 -3.87
CA GLY A 116 -9.26 -13.73 -4.66
C GLY A 116 -9.23 -14.52 -5.98
N HIS A 117 -8.13 -14.37 -6.72
CA HIS A 117 -7.92 -15.16 -7.94
C HIS A 117 -7.86 -16.67 -7.59
N PRO A 118 -8.53 -17.56 -8.35
CA PRO A 118 -8.64 -18.99 -8.01
C PRO A 118 -7.31 -19.70 -7.76
N ILE A 119 -6.24 -19.23 -8.41
CA ILE A 119 -4.87 -19.74 -8.21
C ILE A 119 -4.45 -19.71 -6.73
N MET A 120 -4.84 -18.68 -5.98
CA MET A 120 -4.47 -18.50 -4.57
C MET A 120 -5.19 -19.50 -3.65
N ARG A 121 -6.05 -20.37 -4.19
CA ARG A 121 -6.66 -21.49 -3.44
C ARG A 121 -5.78 -22.74 -3.42
N LEU A 122 -4.78 -22.82 -4.30
CA LEU A 122 -3.87 -23.96 -4.40
C LEU A 122 -3.03 -24.14 -3.12
N PRO A 123 -2.58 -25.37 -2.80
CA PRO A 123 -1.62 -25.61 -1.71
C PRO A 123 -0.35 -24.77 -1.86
N LEU A 124 0.28 -24.39 -0.75
CA LEU A 124 1.46 -23.52 -0.76
C LEU A 124 2.59 -24.06 -1.62
N PHE A 125 2.92 -25.36 -1.51
CA PHE A 125 3.99 -25.96 -2.31
C PHE A 125 3.75 -25.83 -3.83
N VAL A 126 2.48 -25.84 -4.28
CA VAL A 126 2.14 -25.64 -5.70
C VAL A 126 2.37 -24.18 -6.08
N LEU A 127 1.95 -23.25 -5.21
CA LEU A 127 2.19 -21.83 -5.40
C LEU A 127 3.68 -21.50 -5.43
N ASP A 128 4.47 -22.10 -4.54
CA ASP A 128 5.93 -21.93 -4.50
C ASP A 128 6.58 -22.42 -5.81
N CYS A 129 6.13 -23.56 -6.35
CA CYS A 129 6.59 -24.05 -7.67
C CYS A 129 6.19 -23.11 -8.83
N MET A 130 5.07 -22.41 -8.70
CA MET A 130 4.57 -21.50 -9.73
C MET A 130 5.10 -20.07 -9.59
N GLN A 131 5.72 -19.72 -8.45
CA GLN A 131 6.05 -18.34 -8.11
C GLN A 131 6.85 -17.65 -9.21
N SER A 132 7.92 -18.29 -9.70
CA SER A 132 8.76 -17.72 -10.77
C SER A 132 7.95 -17.38 -12.03
N SER A 133 7.10 -18.31 -12.48
CA SER A 133 6.26 -18.12 -13.66
C SER A 133 5.21 -17.03 -13.45
N LEU A 134 4.67 -16.90 -12.24
CA LEU A 134 3.72 -15.83 -11.89
C LEU A 134 4.42 -14.46 -11.85
N SER A 135 5.61 -14.38 -11.23
CA SER A 135 6.44 -13.18 -11.21
C SER A 135 6.81 -12.73 -12.62
N ASP A 136 7.24 -13.66 -13.49
CA ASP A 136 7.58 -13.36 -14.89
C ASP A 136 6.39 -12.86 -15.70
N SER A 137 5.20 -13.40 -15.44
CA SER A 137 3.98 -12.97 -16.10
C SER A 137 3.57 -11.58 -15.62
N PHE A 138 3.65 -11.32 -14.31
CA PHE A 138 3.40 -10.01 -13.74
C PHE A 138 4.36 -8.97 -14.32
N ARG A 139 5.66 -9.25 -14.36
CA ARG A 139 6.68 -8.35 -14.92
C ARG A 139 6.36 -7.93 -16.35
N ARG A 140 6.03 -8.89 -17.21
CA ARG A 140 5.67 -8.64 -18.62
C ARG A 140 4.42 -7.77 -18.78
N LEU A 141 3.51 -7.79 -17.81
CA LEU A 141 2.28 -7.01 -17.84
C LEU A 141 2.42 -5.65 -17.14
N ALA A 142 3.28 -5.56 -16.12
CA ALA A 142 3.42 -4.38 -15.28
C ALA A 142 4.37 -3.33 -15.86
N PHE A 143 5.38 -3.74 -16.65
CA PHE A 143 6.42 -2.86 -17.16
C PHE A 143 6.34 -2.72 -18.69
N HIS A 144 6.70 -1.53 -19.18
CA HIS A 144 6.82 -1.28 -20.61
C HIS A 144 8.05 -2.01 -21.17
N PRO A 145 8.06 -2.48 -22.42
CA PRO A 145 9.25 -3.12 -23.01
C PRO A 145 10.52 -2.25 -23.02
N GLU A 146 10.36 -0.93 -22.90
CA GLU A 146 11.47 0.05 -22.82
C GLU A 146 11.84 0.43 -21.37
N THR A 147 11.27 -0.23 -20.37
CA THR A 147 11.70 -0.03 -18.97
C THR A 147 13.16 -0.45 -18.82
N ASP A 148 13.92 0.34 -18.07
CA ASP A 148 15.34 0.11 -17.80
C ASP A 148 15.59 -1.33 -17.31
N PRO A 149 16.41 -2.13 -18.02
CA PRO A 149 16.70 -3.50 -17.65
C PRO A 149 17.29 -3.65 -16.24
N GLU A 150 18.10 -2.71 -15.77
CA GLU A 150 18.70 -2.77 -14.43
C GLU A 150 17.62 -2.66 -13.34
N LEU A 151 16.63 -1.77 -13.55
CA LEU A 151 15.48 -1.64 -12.65
C LEU A 151 14.59 -2.89 -12.65
N LEU A 152 14.47 -3.57 -13.80
CA LEU A 152 13.71 -4.82 -13.90
C LEU A 152 14.40 -5.95 -13.12
N GLU A 153 15.73 -6.06 -13.21
CA GLU A 153 16.50 -7.07 -12.48
C GLU A 153 16.45 -6.84 -10.97
N GLU A 154 16.60 -5.58 -10.53
CA GLU A 154 16.44 -5.22 -9.12
C GLU A 154 15.03 -5.58 -8.60
N GLN A 155 13.99 -5.23 -9.36
CA GLN A 155 12.62 -5.53 -8.99
C GLN A 155 12.34 -7.03 -8.92
N GLU A 156 12.92 -7.83 -9.82
CA GLU A 156 12.79 -9.28 -9.81
C GLU A 156 13.43 -9.89 -8.56
N GLY A 157 14.65 -9.44 -8.23
CA GLY A 157 15.36 -9.87 -7.02
C GLY A 157 14.57 -9.60 -5.76
N LEU A 158 13.87 -8.47 -5.67
CA LEU A 158 13.03 -8.10 -4.52
C LEU A 158 11.69 -8.84 -4.50
N SER A 159 11.03 -9.00 -5.64
CA SER A 159 9.67 -9.55 -5.70
C SER A 159 9.62 -11.06 -5.46
N ASN A 160 10.67 -11.78 -5.87
CA ASN A 160 10.80 -13.22 -5.61
C ASN A 160 11.15 -13.56 -4.14
N GLN A 161 11.45 -12.55 -3.31
CA GLN A 161 11.66 -12.75 -1.87
C GLN A 161 10.35 -12.79 -1.06
N ASN A 162 9.23 -12.42 -1.68
CA ASN A 162 7.94 -12.46 -1.03
C ASN A 162 7.42 -13.91 -0.99
N PRO A 163 7.25 -14.52 0.20
CA PRO A 163 6.87 -15.91 0.29
C PRO A 163 5.40 -16.11 -0.08
N MET A 164 5.07 -17.22 -0.75
CA MET A 164 3.70 -17.42 -1.26
C MET A 164 2.64 -17.57 -0.16
N HIS A 165 3.02 -17.90 1.08
CA HIS A 165 2.08 -17.89 2.20
C HIS A 165 1.54 -16.49 2.48
N MET A 166 2.39 -15.46 2.40
CA MET A 166 2.00 -14.07 2.53
C MET A 166 1.14 -13.65 1.33
N CYS A 167 1.59 -13.92 0.10
CA CYS A 167 0.82 -13.57 -1.10
C CYS A 167 -0.57 -14.19 -1.07
N LYS A 168 -0.64 -15.48 -0.68
CA LYS A 168 -1.91 -16.19 -0.51
C LYS A 168 -2.80 -15.50 0.53
N ALA A 169 -2.25 -15.10 1.67
CA ALA A 169 -2.97 -14.40 2.71
C ALA A 169 -3.57 -13.07 2.19
N TYR A 170 -2.78 -12.23 1.52
CA TYR A 170 -3.23 -10.96 0.92
C TYR A 170 -4.44 -11.14 -0.01
N TYR A 171 -4.35 -12.10 -0.94
CA TYR A 171 -5.40 -12.29 -1.93
C TYR A 171 -6.65 -13.01 -1.39
N ARG A 172 -6.53 -13.75 -0.30
CA ARG A 172 -7.60 -14.59 0.24
C ARG A 172 -8.37 -13.95 1.37
N GLN A 173 -7.78 -12.97 2.05
CA GLN A 173 -8.42 -12.19 3.11
C GLN A 173 -9.02 -10.89 2.57
N PHE A 174 -9.09 -10.74 1.24
CA PHE A 174 -9.74 -9.62 0.61
C PHE A 174 -11.27 -9.76 0.72
N GLU A 175 -11.83 -9.13 1.75
CA GLU A 175 -13.26 -8.90 1.98
C GLU A 175 -13.49 -7.45 2.48
#